data_AF-A0A920FAB3-F1
#
_entry.id   AF-A0A920FAB3-F1
#
_cell.length_a   1.000
_cell.length_b   1.000
_cell.length_c   1.000
_cell.angle_alpha   90.00
_cell.angle_beta   90.00
_cell.angle_gamma   90.00
#
_symmetry.space_group_name_H-M   'P 1'
#
loop_
_entity.id
_entity.type
_entity.pdbx_description
1 polymer ?
#
loop_
_entity_poly.entity_id
_entity_poly.type
_entity_poly.pdbx_seq_one_letter_code
_entity_poly.pdbx_strand_id
1 'polypeptide(L)'
;MLVALTRKLRKVGWFSKKTEPNLLQWLDLVAIGTICDVVELKGLNRAFVAQGLKVMALQKNIGVKALREVALVNSKPNSYQVGFTLGPRINAAGRVGESELGARLLACDDEMRAITMSNLLDEQNKLRQQIESSVLEQALSLVNEDNEKENVIVVAADNWHPGVIGIVSARLREKFNKPACVVSIQNGIGKGSGRSIQVGTWVQQ
;
A
#
# COMPACT_ATOMS: atom_id res chain seq x y z
N MET A 1 7.34 14.73 -13.87
CA MET A 1 8.69 15.34 -13.90
C MET A 1 9.58 14.80 -15.03
N LEU A 2 9.89 13.48 -15.06
CA LEU A 2 10.80 12.89 -16.06
C LEU A 2 10.38 13.11 -17.52
N VAL A 3 9.10 12.94 -17.85
CA VAL A 3 8.57 13.21 -19.21
C VAL A 3 8.85 14.66 -19.66
N ALA A 4 8.67 15.62 -18.75
CA ALA A 4 8.91 17.03 -19.04
C ALA A 4 10.41 17.33 -19.21
N LEU A 5 11.26 16.72 -18.38
CA LEU A 5 12.71 16.83 -18.47
C LEU A 5 13.23 16.24 -19.79
N THR A 6 12.85 15.00 -20.13
CA THR A 6 13.25 14.36 -21.39
C THR A 6 12.80 15.19 -22.59
N ARG A 7 11.57 15.74 -22.55
CA ARG A 7 11.07 16.64 -23.59
C ARG A 7 11.93 17.91 -23.72
N LYS A 8 12.36 18.52 -22.60
CA LYS A 8 13.22 19.72 -22.62
C LYS A 8 14.62 19.39 -23.14
N LEU A 9 15.21 18.28 -22.70
CA LEU A 9 16.52 17.80 -23.16
C LEU A 9 16.52 17.50 -24.66
N ARG A 10 15.43 16.92 -25.19
CA ARG A 10 15.25 16.70 -26.63
C ARG A 10 15.25 18.02 -27.41
N LYS A 11 14.55 19.05 -26.92
CA LYS A 11 14.50 20.37 -27.56
C LYS A 11 15.86 21.08 -27.63
N VAL A 12 16.76 20.84 -26.67
CA VAL A 12 18.11 21.44 -26.67
C VAL A 12 19.17 20.54 -27.33
N GLY A 13 18.77 19.47 -28.02
CA GLY A 13 19.68 18.59 -28.75
C GLY A 13 20.58 17.73 -27.86
N TRP A 14 20.27 17.59 -26.56
CA TRP A 14 21.10 16.86 -25.59
C TRP A 14 21.35 15.40 -25.97
N PHE A 15 20.36 14.75 -26.59
CA PHE A 15 20.43 13.35 -27.01
C PHE A 15 21.09 13.14 -28.39
N SER A 16 21.68 14.18 -29.00
CA SER A 16 22.42 14.03 -30.26
C SER A 16 23.65 13.12 -30.15
N LYS A 17 24.24 13.03 -28.95
CA LYS A 17 25.42 12.19 -28.65
C LYS A 17 25.19 11.24 -27.46
N LYS A 18 23.97 11.16 -26.94
CA LYS A 18 23.62 10.39 -25.74
C LYS A 18 22.32 9.64 -25.99
N THR A 19 22.25 8.39 -25.52
CA THR A 19 21.04 7.58 -25.61
C THR A 19 19.91 8.19 -24.79
N GLU A 20 18.73 8.36 -25.40
CA GLU A 20 17.53 8.80 -24.69
C GLU A 20 17.02 7.68 -23.77
N PRO A 21 16.70 7.97 -22.49
CA PRO A 21 16.18 6.94 -21.59
C PRO A 21 14.79 6.46 -22.01
N ASN A 22 14.60 5.14 -22.07
CA ASN A 22 13.30 4.55 -22.32
C ASN A 22 12.41 4.64 -21.07
N LEU A 23 11.64 5.72 -20.94
CA LEU A 23 10.75 5.93 -19.78
C LEU A 23 9.70 4.82 -19.61
N LEU A 24 9.33 4.11 -20.67
CA LEU A 24 8.31 3.06 -20.62
C LEU A 24 8.77 1.86 -19.79
N GLN A 25 10.08 1.68 -19.61
CA GLN A 25 10.62 0.57 -18.83
C GLN A 25 10.30 0.65 -17.33
N TRP A 26 9.92 1.83 -16.83
CA TRP A 26 9.59 2.06 -15.42
C TRP A 26 8.07 2.12 -15.16
N LEU A 27 7.25 1.72 -16.13
CA LEU A 27 5.80 1.73 -15.96
C LEU A 27 5.31 0.70 -14.93
N ASP A 28 6.10 -0.32 -14.62
CA ASP A 28 5.83 -1.22 -13.49
C ASP A 28 5.80 -0.48 -12.15
N LEU A 29 6.76 0.43 -11.90
CA LEU A 29 6.78 1.29 -10.72
C LEU A 29 5.60 2.27 -10.70
N VAL A 30 5.27 2.84 -11.87
CA VAL A 30 4.07 3.70 -12.01
C VAL A 30 2.81 2.92 -11.67
N ALA A 31 2.69 1.67 -12.14
CA ALA A 31 1.53 0.82 -11.84
C ALA A 31 1.45 0.49 -10.34
N ILE A 32 2.57 0.13 -9.70
CA ILE A 32 2.62 -0.12 -8.24
C ILE A 32 2.12 1.10 -7.49
N GLY A 33 2.69 2.29 -7.73
CA GLY A 33 2.27 3.52 -7.06
C GLY A 33 0.80 3.84 -7.28
N THR A 34 0.35 3.82 -8.53
CA THR A 34 -1.06 4.13 -8.89
C THR A 34 -2.04 3.20 -8.19
N ILE A 35 -1.73 1.89 -8.13
CA ILE A 35 -2.60 0.90 -7.49
C ILE A 35 -2.55 1.03 -5.96
N CYS A 36 -1.35 1.22 -5.39
CA CYS A 36 -1.17 1.32 -3.93
C CYS A 36 -1.77 2.60 -3.34
N ASP A 37 -1.83 3.67 -4.13
CA ASP A 37 -2.49 4.94 -3.77
C ASP A 37 -4.01 4.89 -3.98
N VAL A 38 -4.57 3.74 -4.40
CA VAL A 38 -6.01 3.54 -4.61
C VAL A 38 -6.58 4.58 -5.59
N VAL A 39 -5.79 4.95 -6.60
CA VAL A 39 -6.20 5.93 -7.61
C VAL A 39 -7.23 5.31 -8.55
N GLU A 40 -8.24 6.09 -8.94
CA GLU A 40 -9.27 5.63 -9.87
C GLU A 40 -8.67 5.18 -11.22
N LEU A 41 -8.93 3.91 -11.59
CA LEU A 41 -8.42 3.29 -12.81
C LEU A 41 -9.29 3.60 -14.03
N LYS A 42 -9.37 4.88 -14.39
CA LYS A 42 -10.01 5.40 -15.60
C LYS A 42 -9.01 6.15 -16.49
N GLY A 43 -9.37 6.33 -17.76
CA GLY A 43 -8.57 7.11 -18.73
C GLY A 43 -7.09 6.75 -18.74
N LEU A 44 -6.23 7.76 -18.51
CA LEU A 44 -4.78 7.60 -18.51
C LEU A 44 -4.26 6.68 -17.40
N ASN A 45 -4.83 6.71 -16.19
CA ASN A 45 -4.41 5.84 -15.10
C ASN A 45 -4.63 4.38 -15.46
N ARG A 46 -5.77 4.06 -16.08
CA ARG A 46 -6.05 2.72 -16.61
C ARG A 46 -5.03 2.32 -17.66
N ALA A 47 -4.68 3.21 -18.58
CA ALA A 47 -3.70 2.93 -19.63
C ALA A 47 -2.29 2.70 -19.05
N PHE A 48 -1.84 3.54 -18.11
CA PHE A 48 -0.55 3.38 -17.44
C PHE A 48 -0.48 2.09 -16.64
N VAL A 49 -1.51 1.77 -15.85
CA VAL A 49 -1.56 0.53 -15.08
C VAL A 49 -1.58 -0.69 -15.99
N ALA A 50 -2.41 -0.69 -17.05
CA ALA A 50 -2.47 -1.81 -17.99
C ALA A 50 -1.12 -2.06 -18.67
N GLN A 51 -0.40 -1.01 -19.07
CA GLN A 51 0.92 -1.14 -19.67
C GLN A 51 1.98 -1.51 -18.62
N GLY A 52 1.91 -0.92 -17.42
CA GLY A 52 2.83 -1.21 -16.33
C GLY A 52 2.76 -2.65 -15.84
N LEU A 53 1.57 -3.26 -15.80
CA LEU A 53 1.41 -4.69 -15.51
C LEU A 53 2.07 -5.57 -16.58
N LYS A 54 2.05 -5.16 -17.86
CA LYS A 54 2.78 -5.87 -18.92
C LYS A 54 4.30 -5.74 -18.73
N VAL A 55 4.78 -4.54 -18.37
CA VAL A 55 6.20 -4.30 -18.09
C VAL A 55 6.66 -5.12 -16.88
N MET A 56 5.86 -5.14 -15.81
CA MET A 56 6.11 -5.93 -14.60
C MET A 56 6.21 -7.43 -14.89
N ALA A 57 5.41 -7.93 -15.83
CA ALA A 57 5.45 -9.33 -16.25
C ALA A 57 6.78 -9.72 -16.90
N LEU A 58 7.55 -8.75 -17.45
CA LEU A 58 8.88 -8.98 -18.02
C LEU A 58 9.97 -9.19 -16.95
N GLN A 59 9.69 -8.89 -15.67
CA GLN A 59 10.59 -9.12 -14.54
C GLN A 59 11.98 -8.47 -14.70
N LYS A 60 12.03 -7.29 -15.33
CA LYS A 60 13.29 -6.54 -15.53
C LYS A 60 13.73 -5.73 -14.32
N ASN A 61 12.78 -5.29 -13.49
CA ASN A 61 13.11 -4.66 -12.21
C ASN A 61 13.41 -5.74 -11.17
N ILE A 62 14.66 -5.78 -10.70
CA ILE A 62 15.18 -6.81 -9.79
C ILE A 62 14.43 -6.77 -8.45
N GLY A 63 14.16 -5.58 -7.92
CA GLY A 63 13.40 -5.42 -6.67
C GLY A 63 11.97 -5.94 -6.76
N VAL A 64 11.27 -5.61 -7.85
CA VAL A 64 9.90 -6.11 -8.09
C VAL A 64 9.89 -7.61 -8.31
N LYS A 65 10.88 -8.16 -9.01
CA LYS A 65 11.05 -9.60 -9.20
C LYS A 65 11.22 -10.32 -7.86
N ALA A 66 12.19 -9.90 -7.04
CA ALA A 66 12.42 -10.49 -5.72
C ALA A 66 11.18 -10.40 -4.82
N LEU A 67 10.49 -9.26 -4.83
CA LEU A 67 9.24 -9.08 -4.08
C LEU A 67 8.14 -10.05 -4.53
N ARG A 68 8.01 -10.30 -5.84
CA ARG A 68 7.02 -11.25 -6.38
C ARG A 68 7.32 -12.67 -5.94
N GLU A 69 8.60 -13.06 -5.91
CA GLU A 69 9.02 -14.39 -5.49
C GLU A 69 8.64 -14.66 -4.03
N VAL A 70 9.02 -13.78 -3.10
CA VAL A 70 8.65 -13.94 -1.67
C VAL A 70 7.14 -13.84 -1.44
N ALA A 71 6.43 -13.11 -2.30
CA ALA A 71 4.98 -12.98 -2.26
C ALA A 71 4.23 -14.12 -2.95
N LEU A 72 4.94 -15.09 -3.54
CA LEU A 72 4.39 -16.21 -4.31
C LEU A 72 3.52 -15.78 -5.50
N VAL A 73 3.85 -14.63 -6.12
CA VAL A 73 3.16 -14.07 -7.30
C VAL A 73 3.86 -14.53 -8.59
N ASN A 74 3.69 -15.82 -8.89
CA ASN A 74 4.35 -16.49 -10.03
C ASN A 74 3.61 -16.29 -11.36
N SER A 75 2.32 -15.99 -11.32
CA SER A 75 1.51 -15.73 -12.51
C SER A 75 1.75 -14.32 -13.06
N LYS A 76 1.20 -14.04 -14.25
CA LYS A 76 1.17 -12.69 -14.81
C LYS A 76 0.45 -11.75 -13.81
N PRO A 77 1.10 -10.66 -13.36
CA PRO A 77 0.55 -9.80 -12.33
C PRO A 77 -0.72 -9.10 -12.80
N ASN A 78 -1.71 -9.04 -11.91
CA ASN A 78 -2.92 -8.24 -12.08
C ASN A 78 -3.01 -7.14 -11.00
N SER A 79 -3.95 -6.21 -11.16
CA SER A 79 -4.13 -5.10 -10.23
C SER A 79 -4.43 -5.55 -8.80
N TYR A 80 -5.17 -6.66 -8.65
CA TYR A 80 -5.48 -7.23 -7.34
C TYR A 80 -4.23 -7.71 -6.62
N GLN A 81 -3.37 -8.51 -7.28
CA GLN A 81 -2.10 -8.98 -6.69
C GLN A 81 -1.18 -7.82 -6.33
N VAL A 82 -1.12 -6.78 -7.16
CA VAL A 82 -0.34 -5.58 -6.84
C VAL A 82 -0.91 -4.88 -5.60
N GLY A 83 -2.22 -4.62 -5.54
CA GLY A 83 -2.83 -3.85 -4.46
C GLY A 83 -2.95 -4.60 -3.13
N PHE A 84 -3.16 -5.92 -3.18
CA PHE A 84 -3.45 -6.73 -1.99
C PHE A 84 -2.35 -7.71 -1.62
N THR A 85 -1.32 -7.88 -2.45
CA THR A 85 -0.22 -8.80 -2.16
C THR A 85 1.14 -8.10 -2.13
N LEU A 86 1.49 -7.33 -3.16
CA LEU A 86 2.79 -6.64 -3.24
C LEU A 86 2.78 -5.32 -2.43
N GLY A 87 1.78 -4.49 -2.63
CA GLY A 87 1.60 -3.20 -1.95
C GLY A 87 1.67 -3.29 -0.42
N PRO A 88 0.96 -4.24 0.23
CA PRO A 88 1.03 -4.40 1.68
C PRO A 88 2.43 -4.72 2.21
N ARG A 89 3.26 -5.43 1.45
CA ARG A 89 4.66 -5.70 1.82
C ARG A 89 5.51 -4.45 1.73
N ILE A 90 5.40 -3.71 0.63
CA ILE A 90 6.09 -2.42 0.46
C ILE A 90 5.74 -1.46 1.60
N ASN A 91 4.47 -1.42 1.99
CA ASN A 91 3.95 -0.51 3.01
C ASN A 91 4.12 -1.01 4.45
N ALA A 92 4.48 -2.29 4.65
CA ALA A 92 4.64 -2.86 5.99
C ALA A 92 5.79 -2.20 6.75
N ALA A 93 6.88 -1.90 6.04
CA ALA A 93 8.07 -1.30 6.64
C ALA A 93 7.78 0.05 7.30
N GLY A 94 6.98 0.91 6.65
CA GLY A 94 6.57 2.19 7.21
C GLY A 94 5.64 2.08 8.43
N ARG A 95 4.99 0.94 8.63
CA ARG A 95 4.09 0.71 9.78
C ARG A 95 4.80 0.10 10.98
N VAL A 96 5.95 -0.54 10.78
CA VAL A 96 6.68 -1.30 11.80
C VAL A 96 8.07 -0.71 12.10
N GLY A 97 8.62 0.18 11.26
CA GLY A 97 9.76 1.03 11.64
C GLY A 97 10.65 1.56 10.50
N GLU A 98 10.82 0.81 9.40
CA GLU A 98 11.79 1.14 8.34
C GLU A 98 11.14 1.64 7.04
N SER A 99 10.56 2.84 7.07
CA SER A 99 9.78 3.37 5.94
C SER A 99 10.49 3.42 4.56
N GLU A 100 11.82 3.47 4.53
CA GLU A 100 12.61 3.57 3.29
C GLU A 100 12.86 2.24 2.58
N LEU A 101 12.66 1.10 3.28
CA LEU A 101 13.07 -0.21 2.79
C LEU A 101 12.38 -0.59 1.46
N GLY A 102 11.09 -0.28 1.33
CA GLY A 102 10.33 -0.51 0.10
C GLY A 102 10.88 0.28 -1.10
N ALA A 103 11.20 1.56 -0.90
CA ALA A 103 11.77 2.39 -1.95
C ALA A 103 13.17 1.91 -2.36
N ARG A 104 14.00 1.53 -1.38
CA ARG A 104 15.34 0.96 -1.62
C ARG A 104 15.28 -0.34 -2.40
N LEU A 105 14.33 -1.22 -2.10
CA LEU A 105 14.11 -2.44 -2.86
C LEU A 105 13.76 -2.13 -4.32
N LEU A 106 12.79 -1.24 -4.56
CA LEU A 106 12.32 -0.91 -5.92
C LEU A 106 13.37 -0.22 -6.79
N ALA A 107 14.38 0.40 -6.17
CA ALA A 107 15.52 1.04 -6.81
C ALA A 107 16.81 0.20 -6.79
N CYS A 108 16.73 -1.07 -6.37
CA CYS A 108 17.90 -1.94 -6.24
C CYS A 108 18.31 -2.56 -7.59
N ASP A 109 19.60 -2.45 -7.92
CA ASP A 109 20.21 -3.07 -9.10
C ASP A 109 21.05 -4.32 -8.76
N ASP A 110 20.98 -4.81 -7.52
CA ASP A 110 21.72 -5.96 -7.01
C ASP A 110 20.76 -7.05 -6.54
N GLU A 111 20.89 -8.25 -7.12
CA GLU A 111 19.98 -9.37 -6.87
C GLU A 111 20.03 -9.85 -5.42
N MET A 112 21.22 -9.98 -4.84
CA MET A 112 21.39 -10.47 -3.47
C MET A 112 20.79 -9.48 -2.47
N ARG A 113 21.06 -8.18 -2.62
CA ARG A 113 20.47 -7.14 -1.78
C ARG A 113 18.95 -7.08 -1.95
N ALA A 114 18.44 -7.26 -3.17
CA ALA A 114 17.00 -7.28 -3.42
C ALA A 114 16.32 -8.46 -2.70
N ILE A 115 16.91 -9.65 -2.74
CA ILE A 115 16.41 -10.84 -2.02
C ILE A 115 16.38 -10.60 -0.51
N THR A 116 17.47 -10.05 0.05
CA THR A 116 17.51 -9.73 1.49
C THR A 116 16.41 -8.73 1.87
N MET A 117 16.28 -7.63 1.13
CA MET A 117 15.27 -6.62 1.41
C MET A 117 13.85 -7.13 1.21
N SER A 118 13.58 -7.97 0.19
CA SER A 118 12.25 -8.54 -0.04
C SER A 118 11.84 -9.50 1.06
N ASN A 119 12.76 -10.33 1.57
CA ASN A 119 12.49 -11.20 2.72
C ASN A 119 12.17 -10.38 3.98
N LEU A 120 12.95 -9.32 4.25
CA LEU A 120 12.69 -8.45 5.39
C LEU A 120 11.32 -7.76 5.29
N LEU A 121 10.92 -7.29 4.10
CA LEU A 121 9.57 -6.75 3.89
C LEU A 121 8.47 -7.78 4.10
N ASP A 122 8.69 -9.04 3.72
CA ASP A 122 7.73 -10.12 3.94
C ASP A 122 7.58 -10.45 5.43
N GLU A 123 8.68 -10.50 6.17
CA GLU A 123 8.70 -10.66 7.64
C GLU A 123 7.97 -9.51 8.34
N GLN A 124 8.28 -8.26 7.98
CA GLN A 124 7.60 -7.08 8.52
C GLN A 124 6.10 -7.08 8.19
N ASN A 125 5.72 -7.56 7.01
CA ASN A 125 4.31 -7.71 6.65
C ASN A 125 3.60 -8.78 7.48
N LYS A 126 4.23 -9.94 7.71
CA LYS A 126 3.71 -11.00 8.58
C LYS A 126 3.54 -10.49 10.02
N LEU A 127 4.55 -9.82 10.56
CA LEU A 127 4.49 -9.21 11.90
C LEU A 127 3.35 -8.19 12.00
N ARG A 128 3.23 -7.29 11.01
CA ARG A 128 2.11 -6.34 10.93
C ARG A 128 0.77 -7.06 10.94
N GLN A 129 0.60 -8.13 10.16
CA GLN A 129 -0.65 -8.90 10.10
C GLN A 129 -0.99 -9.59 11.44
N GLN A 130 0.02 -10.09 12.16
CA GLN A 130 -0.15 -10.67 13.50
C GLN A 130 -0.62 -9.62 14.50
N ILE A 131 0.05 -8.46 14.54
CA ILE A 131 -0.32 -7.33 15.40
C ILE A 131 -1.74 -6.85 15.06
N GLU A 132 -2.04 -6.67 13.76
CA GLU A 132 -3.36 -6.27 13.27
C GLU A 132 -4.46 -7.25 13.71
N SER A 133 -4.20 -8.55 13.62
CA SER A 133 -5.17 -9.58 14.02
C SER A 133 -5.42 -9.58 15.52
N SER A 134 -4.37 -9.47 16.34
CA SER A 134 -4.50 -9.40 17.79
C SER A 134 -5.27 -8.14 18.25
N VAL A 135 -4.95 -6.98 17.67
CA VAL A 135 -5.66 -5.73 17.98
C VAL A 135 -7.10 -5.80 17.51
N LEU A 136 -7.39 -6.40 16.34
CA LEU A 136 -8.77 -6.59 15.88
C LEU A 136 -9.57 -7.50 16.81
N GLU A 137 -9.01 -8.62 17.25
CA GLU A 137 -9.67 -9.54 18.17
C GLU A 137 -10.04 -8.84 19.49
N GLN A 138 -9.10 -8.11 20.08
CA GLN A 138 -9.33 -7.30 21.28
C GLN A 138 -10.35 -6.18 21.03
N ALA A 139 -10.28 -5.50 19.89
CA ALA A 139 -11.22 -4.46 19.53
C ALA A 139 -12.65 -5.03 19.41
N LEU A 140 -12.80 -6.23 18.85
CA LEU A 140 -14.10 -6.88 18.72
C LEU A 140 -14.67 -7.35 20.06
N SER A 141 -13.83 -7.78 21.01
CA SER A 141 -14.31 -8.17 22.34
C SER A 141 -14.73 -6.98 23.20
N LEU A 142 -14.27 -5.77 22.88
CA LEU A 142 -14.69 -4.54 23.55
C LEU A 142 -16.01 -3.97 23.03
N VAL A 143 -16.49 -4.40 21.86
CA VAL A 143 -17.78 -3.97 21.32
C VAL A 143 -18.87 -4.85 21.94
N ASN A 144 -19.70 -4.28 22.80
CA ASN A 144 -20.85 -4.94 23.39
C ASN A 144 -22.18 -4.51 22.72
N GLU A 145 -23.30 -5.12 23.12
CA GLU A 145 -24.63 -4.81 22.56
C GLU A 145 -25.01 -3.33 22.68
N ASP A 146 -24.55 -2.62 23.70
CA ASP A 146 -24.84 -1.20 23.86
C ASP A 146 -24.00 -0.35 22.90
N ASN A 147 -22.72 -0.68 22.71
CA ASN A 147 -21.89 -0.07 21.66
C ASN A 147 -22.46 -0.33 20.27
N GLU A 148 -23.05 -1.50 20.03
CA GLU A 148 -23.68 -1.81 18.75
C GLU A 148 -24.97 -1.01 18.51
N LYS A 149 -25.65 -0.52 19.55
CA LYS A 149 -26.82 0.36 19.39
C LYS A 149 -26.43 1.78 19.02
N GLU A 150 -25.22 2.22 19.38
CA GLU A 150 -24.70 3.54 19.06
C GLU A 150 -24.50 3.76 17.55
N ASN A 151 -24.50 5.03 17.13
CA ASN A 151 -24.29 5.40 15.73
C ASN A 151 -22.83 5.28 15.27
N VAL A 152 -21.89 5.21 16.21
CA VAL A 152 -20.45 5.17 15.97
C VAL A 152 -19.82 4.14 16.89
N ILE A 153 -18.96 3.28 16.35
CA ILE A 153 -18.17 2.34 17.14
C ILE A 153 -16.90 3.04 17.60
N VAL A 154 -16.67 3.13 18.91
CA VAL A 154 -15.43 3.68 19.47
C VAL A 154 -14.84 2.67 20.44
N VAL A 155 -13.60 2.26 20.16
CA VAL A 155 -12.85 1.35 21.04
C VAL A 155 -11.47 1.92 21.35
N ALA A 156 -11.02 1.73 22.57
CA ALA A 156 -9.73 2.20 23.05
C ALA A 156 -9.08 1.16 23.96
N ALA A 157 -7.78 0.96 23.82
CA ALA A 157 -7.00 0.16 24.75
C ALA A 157 -5.54 0.61 24.82
N ASP A 158 -4.89 0.27 25.91
CA ASP A 158 -3.45 0.45 26.09
C ASP A 158 -2.65 -0.50 25.19
N ASN A 159 -1.44 -0.09 24.84
CA ASN A 159 -0.43 -0.92 24.17
C ASN A 159 -0.81 -1.42 22.76
N TRP A 160 -1.91 -0.96 22.16
CA TRP A 160 -2.17 -1.20 20.75
C TRP A 160 -1.14 -0.48 19.87
N HIS A 161 -0.66 -1.14 18.82
CA HIS A 161 0.35 -0.55 17.94
C HIS A 161 -0.26 0.55 17.05
N PRO A 162 0.23 1.81 17.07
CA PRO A 162 -0.35 2.91 16.28
C PRO A 162 -0.32 2.68 14.77
N GLY A 163 0.62 1.87 14.27
CA GLY A 163 0.71 1.51 12.85
C GLY A 163 -0.44 0.67 12.29
N VAL A 164 -1.28 0.06 13.15
CA VAL A 164 -2.38 -0.85 12.73
C VAL A 164 -3.79 -0.35 13.03
N ILE A 165 -3.96 0.64 13.92
CA ILE A 165 -5.30 1.13 14.33
C ILE A 165 -6.14 1.66 13.16
N GLY A 166 -5.48 2.15 12.09
CA GLY A 166 -6.15 2.59 10.86
C GLY A 166 -6.73 1.46 10.02
N ILE A 167 -6.16 0.26 10.11
CA ILE A 167 -6.68 -0.93 9.42
C ILE A 167 -7.79 -1.55 10.25
N VAL A 168 -7.60 -1.61 11.58
CA VAL A 168 -8.62 -2.12 12.50
C VAL A 168 -9.89 -1.27 12.45
N SER A 169 -9.77 0.06 12.44
CA SER A 169 -10.95 0.95 12.26
C SER A 169 -11.69 0.70 10.94
N ALA A 170 -10.99 0.38 9.85
CA ALA A 170 -11.63 0.04 8.59
C ALA A 170 -12.41 -1.28 8.68
N ARG A 171 -11.84 -2.30 9.34
CA ARG A 171 -12.48 -3.60 9.55
C ARG A 171 -13.69 -3.52 10.49
N LEU A 172 -13.61 -2.73 11.56
CA LEU A 172 -14.76 -2.49 12.44
C LEU A 172 -15.89 -1.79 11.66
N ARG A 173 -15.55 -0.77 10.87
CA ARG A 173 -16.52 -0.09 10.00
C ARG A 173 -17.20 -1.07 9.05
N GLU A 174 -16.44 -1.97 8.42
CA GLU A 174 -16.99 -2.98 7.51
C GLU A 174 -17.87 -4.00 8.22
N LYS A 175 -17.48 -4.46 9.41
CA LYS A 175 -18.24 -5.44 10.20
C LYS A 175 -19.58 -4.87 10.70
N PHE A 176 -19.56 -3.66 11.25
CA PHE A 176 -20.74 -3.04 11.88
C PHE A 176 -21.53 -2.11 10.96
N ASN A 177 -21.02 -1.85 9.75
CA ASN A 177 -21.59 -0.90 8.78
C ASN A 177 -21.86 0.49 9.38
N LYS A 178 -20.94 0.97 10.22
CA LYS A 178 -21.01 2.25 10.95
C LYS A 178 -19.66 2.95 10.95
N PRO A 179 -19.59 4.27 11.11
CA PRO A 179 -18.32 4.93 11.42
C PRO A 179 -17.65 4.26 12.62
N ALA A 180 -16.33 4.10 12.55
CA ALA A 180 -15.55 3.44 13.60
C ALA A 180 -14.27 4.21 13.92
N CYS A 181 -13.96 4.34 15.22
CA CYS A 181 -12.74 4.95 15.74
C CYS A 181 -12.02 3.96 16.65
N VAL A 182 -10.72 3.79 16.43
CA VAL A 182 -9.85 2.95 17.25
C VAL A 182 -8.76 3.82 17.84
N VAL A 183 -8.60 3.78 19.16
CA VAL A 183 -7.64 4.59 19.91
C VAL A 183 -6.60 3.70 20.58
N SER A 184 -5.33 3.93 20.25
CA SER A 184 -4.18 3.35 20.96
C SER A 184 -3.75 4.32 22.04
N ILE A 185 -3.66 3.86 23.29
CA ILE A 185 -3.20 4.67 24.43
C ILE A 185 -1.77 4.27 24.81
N GLN A 186 -0.87 5.26 24.88
CA GLN A 186 0.51 5.09 25.33
C GLN A 186 0.91 6.27 26.22
N ASN A 187 1.36 6.00 27.44
CA ASN A 187 1.79 7.02 28.42
C ASN A 187 0.73 8.12 28.64
N GLY A 188 -0.54 7.74 28.70
CA GLY A 188 -1.66 8.68 28.85
C GLY A 188 -1.99 9.50 27.60
N ILE A 189 -1.30 9.30 26.48
CA ILE A 189 -1.57 9.97 25.20
C ILE A 189 -2.25 9.00 24.24
N GLY A 190 -3.46 9.36 23.80
CA GLY A 190 -4.23 8.59 22.82
C GLY A 190 -3.89 8.99 21.37
N LYS A 191 -3.56 8.02 20.53
CA LYS A 191 -3.54 8.15 19.06
C LYS A 191 -4.73 7.43 18.48
N GLY A 192 -5.62 8.17 17.83
CA GLY A 192 -6.83 7.64 17.22
C GLY A 192 -6.74 7.51 15.70
N SER A 193 -7.47 6.55 15.13
CA SER A 193 -7.80 6.53 13.71
C SER A 193 -9.29 6.26 13.50
N GLY A 194 -9.92 7.15 12.74
CA GLY A 194 -11.33 7.03 12.34
C GLY A 194 -11.51 6.59 10.89
N ARG A 195 -12.57 5.82 10.63
CA ARG A 195 -13.06 5.48 9.30
C ARG A 195 -14.56 5.66 9.25
N SER A 196 -15.05 6.36 8.24
CA SER A 196 -16.49 6.58 8.04
C SER A 196 -17.04 5.66 6.94
N ILE A 197 -18.35 5.47 6.96
CA ILE A 197 -19.09 4.88 5.85
C ILE A 197 -19.11 5.85 4.67
N GLN A 198 -19.22 5.32 3.45
CA GLN A 198 -19.48 6.16 2.29
C GLN A 198 -20.90 6.73 2.42
N VAL A 199 -21.02 8.06 2.39
CA VAL A 199 -22.33 8.69 2.27
C VAL A 199 -22.81 8.42 0.84
N GLY A 200 -23.89 7.67 0.68
CA GLY A 200 -24.53 7.50 -0.62
C GLY A 200 -24.86 8.88 -1.19
N THR A 201 -24.58 9.10 -2.48
CA THR A 201 -25.08 10.28 -3.19
C THR A 201 -26.59 10.30 -3.05
N TRP A 202 -27.12 11.26 -2.29
CA TRP A 202 -28.53 11.62 -2.35
C TRP A 202 -28.82 12.01 -3.80
N VAL A 203 -29.37 11.07 -4.56
CA VAL A 203 -30.08 11.42 -5.78
C VAL A 203 -31.28 12.21 -5.30
N GLN A 204 -31.22 13.53 -5.46
CA GLN A 204 -32.40 14.38 -5.36
C GLN A 204 -33.43 13.80 -6.32
N GLN A 205 -34.50 13.22 -5.78
CA GLN A 205 -35.76 13.05 -6.50
C GLN A 205 -36.45 14.40 -6.59
#